data_AF-A0A6J1W7H4-F1
#
_entry.id   AF-A0A6J1W7H4-F1
#
_cell.length_a   1.000
_cell.length_b   1.000
_cell.length_c   1.000
_cell.angle_alpha   90.00
_cell.angle_beta   90.00
_cell.angle_gamma   90.00
#
_symmetry.space_group_name_H-M   'P 1'
#
loop_
_entity.id
_entity.type
_entity.pdbx_description
1 polymer ?
#
loop_
_entity_poly.entity_id
_entity_poly.type
_entity_poly.pdbx_seq_one_letter_code
_entity_poly.pdbx_strand_id
1 'polypeptide(L)'
;SLTSSGGRLKMTAVDALSDSAEAVEMEDASTSQFQVEKHSWEGLRDIIHGSRKYTGMIVNKAPHDFQFVRKTEESSPHSHRLYYLGMPYGSRENSLLYSEIPKKVRKEALLLLSWKQMLDHFQATPHHGMYSREEELLRERKRLGVFGITSYDFHRESGLFLFQASNSLFYCRDGGQNGFMISPMKPLEIQTQCSGPRMDPKICSADPSFFSFINNNDLWVANIETGEERRLTFCQK
;
A
#
# COMPACT_ATOMS: atom_id res chain seq x y z
N SER A 1 26.72 78.18 2.22
CA SER A 1 26.00 79.36 1.73
C SER A 1 25.81 79.18 0.21
N LEU A 2 24.82 78.42 -0.27
CA LEU A 2 23.45 78.82 -0.63
C LEU A 2 23.37 80.11 -1.47
N THR A 3 22.96 79.95 -2.75
CA THR A 3 22.01 80.72 -3.62
C THR A 3 22.35 80.40 -5.09
N SER A 4 21.58 79.66 -5.91
CA SER A 4 20.18 79.76 -6.39
C SER A 4 19.87 80.98 -7.29
N SER A 5 19.68 80.73 -8.60
CA SER A 5 18.60 81.25 -9.47
C SER A 5 18.84 80.71 -10.91
N GLY A 6 17.95 80.05 -11.64
CA GLY A 6 16.49 80.14 -11.67
C GLY A 6 16.04 81.09 -12.78
N GLY A 7 15.91 80.59 -14.02
CA GLY A 7 15.41 81.37 -15.17
C GLY A 7 14.61 80.48 -16.13
N ARG A 8 13.30 80.74 -16.22
CA ARG A 8 12.25 79.92 -16.85
C ARG A 8 11.87 80.44 -18.24
N LEU A 9 11.55 79.50 -19.12
CA LEU A 9 10.99 79.56 -20.48
C LEU A 9 9.77 80.49 -20.71
N LYS A 10 9.61 80.95 -21.97
CA LYS A 10 8.41 80.96 -22.87
C LYS A 10 8.68 81.96 -24.03
N MET A 11 8.20 81.90 -25.27
CA MET A 11 7.15 81.15 -26.00
C MET A 11 7.28 81.53 -27.50
N THR A 12 6.86 80.65 -28.43
CA THR A 12 6.17 80.88 -29.74
C THR A 12 6.37 79.63 -30.61
N ALA A 13 5.45 79.06 -31.37
CA ALA A 13 4.08 79.39 -31.73
C ALA A 13 3.32 78.07 -32.01
N VAL A 14 2.00 78.17 -31.93
CA VAL A 14 0.98 77.17 -32.25
C VAL A 14 0.93 76.88 -33.74
N ASP A 15 0.83 75.60 -34.14
CA ASP A 15 0.24 75.23 -35.43
C ASP A 15 -0.59 73.94 -35.34
N ALA A 16 -1.83 74.11 -35.78
CA ALA A 16 -2.87 73.20 -36.27
C ALA A 16 -2.96 71.74 -35.79
N LEU A 17 -4.10 71.47 -35.15
CA LEU A 17 -4.75 70.18 -34.95
C LEU A 17 -5.02 69.48 -36.31
N SER A 18 -4.56 68.24 -36.46
CA SER A 18 -5.14 67.29 -37.43
C SER A 18 -5.93 66.25 -36.64
N ASP A 19 -7.23 66.29 -36.84
CA ASP A 19 -8.25 65.44 -36.24
C ASP A 19 -8.10 64.01 -36.82
N SER A 20 -7.38 63.16 -36.12
CA SER A 20 -7.36 61.71 -36.39
C SER A 20 -8.20 61.05 -35.31
N ALA A 21 -9.46 60.79 -35.62
CA ALA A 21 -10.32 59.93 -34.82
C ALA A 21 -9.75 58.50 -34.83
N GLU A 22 -8.80 58.22 -33.94
CA GLU A 22 -8.44 56.86 -33.56
C GLU A 22 -9.62 56.32 -32.74
N ALA A 23 -10.45 55.53 -33.40
CA ALA A 23 -11.31 54.59 -32.72
C ALA A 23 -10.41 53.70 -31.85
N VAL A 24 -10.38 53.98 -30.55
CA VAL A 24 -9.75 53.09 -29.58
C VAL A 24 -10.60 51.82 -29.60
N GLU A 25 -10.17 50.82 -30.38
CA GLU A 25 -10.66 49.47 -30.24
C GLU A 25 -10.45 49.09 -28.78
N MET A 26 -11.55 48.94 -28.03
CA MET A 26 -11.50 48.25 -26.75
C MET A 26 -11.01 46.83 -27.06
N GLU A 27 -9.72 46.58 -26.85
CA GLU A 27 -9.17 45.22 -26.89
C GLU A 27 -10.00 44.38 -25.91
N ASP A 28 -10.79 43.50 -26.51
CA ASP A 28 -11.73 42.62 -25.87
C ASP A 28 -10.96 41.68 -24.94
N ALA A 29 -10.90 42.03 -23.65
CA ALA A 29 -10.29 41.26 -22.57
C ALA A 29 -10.97 39.89 -22.33
N SER A 30 -11.73 39.37 -23.30
CA SER A 30 -12.44 38.10 -23.28
C SER A 30 -11.85 37.00 -24.19
N THR A 31 -10.73 37.23 -24.91
CA THR A 31 -10.29 36.28 -25.96
C THR A 31 -8.93 35.58 -25.79
N SER A 32 -8.24 35.70 -24.65
CA SER A 32 -7.05 34.86 -24.38
C SER A 32 -7.42 33.54 -23.69
N GLN A 33 -8.38 32.80 -24.27
CA GLN A 33 -8.73 31.47 -23.76
C GLN A 33 -7.54 30.52 -23.95
N PHE A 34 -7.04 29.94 -22.85
CA PHE A 34 -5.99 28.94 -22.91
C PHE A 34 -6.45 27.76 -23.79
N GLN A 35 -5.74 27.53 -24.89
CA GLN A 35 -5.97 26.38 -25.76
C GLN A 35 -4.94 25.30 -25.42
N VAL A 36 -5.43 24.10 -25.10
CA VAL A 36 -4.56 22.93 -24.90
C VAL A 36 -3.88 22.55 -26.22
N GLU A 37 -2.66 22.03 -26.11
CA GLU A 37 -1.94 21.51 -27.27
C GLU A 37 -2.71 20.33 -27.89
N LYS A 38 -2.94 20.38 -29.20
CA LYS A 38 -3.64 19.32 -29.93
C LYS A 38 -2.65 18.24 -30.32
N HIS A 39 -2.72 17.11 -29.65
CA HIS A 39 -1.90 15.94 -29.96
C HIS A 39 -2.67 14.92 -30.81
N SER A 40 -1.94 14.12 -31.59
CA SER A 40 -2.49 12.90 -32.17
C SER A 40 -2.78 11.87 -31.08
N TRP A 41 -3.60 10.87 -31.40
CA TRP A 41 -3.86 9.75 -30.49
C TRP A 41 -2.57 9.03 -30.05
N GLU A 42 -1.63 8.84 -30.98
CA GLU A 42 -0.31 8.28 -30.69
C GLU A 42 0.52 9.20 -29.78
N GLY A 43 0.53 10.51 -30.06
CA GLY A 43 1.22 11.49 -29.21
C GLY A 43 0.69 11.52 -27.77
N LEU A 44 -0.64 11.42 -27.58
CA LEU A 44 -1.23 11.29 -26.24
C LEU A 44 -0.79 10.01 -25.54
N ARG A 45 -0.73 8.87 -26.25
CA ARG A 45 -0.24 7.61 -25.68
C ARG A 45 1.21 7.75 -25.22
N ASP A 46 2.06 8.35 -26.03
CA ASP A 46 3.48 8.53 -25.69
C ASP A 46 3.68 9.45 -24.49
N ILE A 47 2.91 10.55 -24.41
CA ILE A 47 2.91 11.43 -23.24
C ILE A 47 2.53 10.67 -21.97
N ILE A 48 1.45 9.87 -22.03
CA ILE A 48 0.99 9.06 -20.89
C ILE A 48 2.05 7.99 -20.53
N HIS A 49 2.62 7.28 -21.51
CA HIS A 49 3.65 6.27 -21.27
C HIS A 49 4.91 6.89 -20.64
N GLY A 50 5.36 8.04 -21.15
CA GLY A 50 6.49 8.79 -20.62
C GLY A 50 6.26 9.21 -19.17
N SER A 51 5.07 9.73 -18.84
CA SER A 51 4.72 10.15 -17.47
C SER A 51 4.71 8.99 -16.47
N ARG A 52 4.36 7.77 -16.91
CA ARG A 52 4.28 6.58 -16.04
C ARG A 52 5.61 5.87 -15.84
N LYS A 53 6.62 6.13 -16.69
CA LYS A 53 7.93 5.46 -16.68
C LYS A 53 8.63 5.53 -15.31
N TYR A 54 8.55 6.67 -14.62
CA TYR A 54 9.14 6.85 -13.29
C TYR A 54 8.11 6.71 -12.16
N THR A 55 6.83 6.97 -12.45
CA THR A 55 5.74 6.85 -11.47
C THR A 55 5.52 5.40 -11.03
N GLY A 56 5.86 4.41 -11.87
CA GLY A 56 5.79 2.99 -11.50
C GLY A 56 6.63 2.61 -10.26
N MET A 57 7.66 3.39 -9.91
CA MET A 57 8.44 3.20 -8.67
C MET A 57 7.75 3.76 -7.42
N ILE A 58 6.77 4.65 -7.59
CA ILE A 58 6.07 5.38 -6.52
C ILE A 58 4.79 4.64 -6.08
N VAL A 59 4.27 3.70 -6.87
CA VAL A 59 3.00 2.97 -6.59
C VAL A 59 3.17 1.87 -5.54
N ASN A 60 4.10 2.04 -4.60
CA ASN A 60 4.25 1.10 -3.51
C ASN A 60 3.30 1.46 -2.36
N LYS A 61 2.29 0.61 -2.13
CA LYS A 61 1.44 0.67 -0.93
C LYS A 61 2.32 0.72 0.32
N ALA A 62 2.08 1.72 1.16
CA ALA A 62 2.79 1.91 2.41
C ALA A 62 2.57 0.71 3.37
N PRO A 63 3.50 0.45 4.30
CA PRO A 63 3.30 -0.53 5.36
C PRO A 63 1.98 -0.33 6.12
N HIS A 64 1.27 -1.42 6.37
CA HIS A 64 -0.04 -1.42 7.03
C HIS A 64 -0.25 -2.71 7.83
N ASP A 65 -1.38 -2.81 8.55
CA ASP A 65 -1.75 -3.95 9.39
C ASP A 65 -0.66 -4.29 10.41
N PHE A 66 -0.32 -3.31 11.26
CA PHE A 66 0.77 -3.40 12.21
C PHE A 66 0.44 -4.26 13.44
N GLN A 67 1.39 -5.08 13.88
CA GLN A 67 1.33 -5.83 15.14
C GLN A 67 2.62 -5.65 15.94
N PHE A 68 2.49 -5.18 17.18
CA PHE A 68 3.62 -5.01 18.11
C PHE A 68 3.72 -6.23 19.02
N VAL A 69 4.87 -6.91 19.00
CA VAL A 69 5.16 -8.03 19.90
C VAL A 69 6.41 -7.72 20.72
N ARG A 70 6.25 -7.75 22.04
CA ARG A 70 7.32 -7.42 22.98
C ARG A 70 8.35 -8.53 23.03
N LYS A 71 9.62 -8.16 23.09
CA LYS A 71 10.73 -9.08 23.41
C LYS A 71 10.93 -9.10 24.91
N THR A 72 10.83 -10.28 25.51
CA THR A 72 10.97 -10.48 26.96
C THR A 72 12.43 -10.63 27.39
N GLU A 73 13.32 -10.97 26.46
CA GLU A 73 14.75 -11.11 26.73
C GLU A 73 15.39 -9.76 27.10
N GLU A 74 15.90 -9.67 28.32
CA GLU A 74 16.54 -8.47 28.85
C GLU A 74 17.84 -8.12 28.10
N SER A 75 18.59 -9.15 27.69
CA SER A 75 19.81 -9.04 26.88
C SER A 75 19.59 -8.54 25.45
N SER A 76 18.36 -8.64 24.93
CA SER A 76 18.06 -8.22 23.55
C SER A 76 18.26 -6.70 23.40
N PRO A 77 18.93 -6.21 22.34
CA PRO A 77 19.02 -4.78 22.07
C PRO A 77 17.69 -4.17 21.61
N HIS A 78 16.69 -5.01 21.33
CA HIS A 78 15.39 -4.62 20.82
C HIS A 78 14.28 -4.81 21.86
N SER A 79 13.34 -3.87 21.90
CA SER A 79 12.18 -3.88 22.81
C SER A 79 11.01 -4.65 22.20
N HIS A 80 10.81 -4.51 20.89
CA HIS A 80 9.68 -5.10 20.17
C HIS A 80 10.12 -5.56 18.79
N ARG A 81 9.39 -6.55 18.26
CA ARG A 81 9.29 -6.80 16.84
C ARG A 81 7.95 -6.23 16.34
N LEU A 82 8.02 -5.47 15.26
CA LEU A 82 6.86 -4.88 14.60
C LEU A 82 6.60 -5.65 13.30
N TYR A 83 5.47 -6.35 13.22
CA TYR A 83 5.02 -7.04 12.00
C TYR A 83 4.08 -6.16 11.22
N TYR A 84 4.08 -6.30 9.90
CA TYR A 84 3.21 -5.54 9.01
C TYR A 84 3.17 -6.17 7.62
N LEU A 85 2.15 -5.80 6.84
CA LEU A 85 2.13 -6.04 5.41
C LEU A 85 2.80 -4.89 4.67
N GLY A 86 3.62 -5.22 3.67
CA GLY A 86 4.20 -4.24 2.77
C GLY A 86 4.77 -4.88 1.51
N MET A 87 5.17 -4.04 0.55
CA MET A 87 5.82 -4.49 -0.68
C MET A 87 7.34 -4.31 -0.58
N PRO A 88 8.12 -5.40 -0.47
CA PRO A 88 9.58 -5.30 -0.44
C PRO A 88 10.13 -4.65 -1.70
N TYR A 89 11.29 -3.99 -1.58
CA TYR A 89 11.97 -3.39 -2.74
C TYR A 89 12.21 -4.43 -3.84
N GLY A 90 11.83 -4.08 -5.08
CA GLY A 90 11.94 -4.98 -6.23
C GLY A 90 10.82 -6.01 -6.34
N SER A 91 9.94 -6.14 -5.34
CA SER A 91 8.74 -6.96 -5.40
C SER A 91 7.56 -6.15 -5.92
N ARG A 92 6.61 -6.83 -6.57
CA ARG A 92 5.28 -6.30 -6.91
C ARG A 92 4.16 -6.91 -6.06
N GLU A 93 4.52 -7.76 -5.11
CA GLU A 93 3.60 -8.46 -4.23
C GLU A 93 3.73 -7.97 -2.79
N ASN A 94 2.58 -7.73 -2.18
CA ASN A 94 2.44 -7.47 -0.75
C ASN A 94 2.72 -8.75 0.02
N SER A 95 3.55 -8.67 1.06
CA SER A 95 3.98 -9.81 1.85
C SER A 95 4.13 -9.43 3.33
N LEU A 96 4.29 -10.44 4.18
CA LEU A 96 4.56 -10.26 5.61
C LEU A 96 6.02 -9.83 5.82
N LEU A 97 6.18 -8.70 6.48
CA LEU A 97 7.45 -8.08 6.82
C LEU A 97 7.53 -7.84 8.32
N TYR A 98 8.75 -7.62 8.81
CA TYR A 98 8.95 -7.16 10.17
C TYR A 98 10.11 -6.18 10.30
N SER A 99 10.08 -5.39 11.37
CA SER A 99 11.18 -4.53 11.81
C SER A 99 11.47 -4.73 13.29
N GLU A 100 12.70 -4.39 13.67
CA GLU A 100 13.19 -4.50 15.04
C GLU A 100 13.22 -3.12 15.71
N ILE A 101 12.48 -2.94 16.81
CA ILE A 101 12.41 -1.67 17.52
C ILE A 101 13.50 -1.64 18.59
N PRO A 102 14.55 -0.81 18.47
CA PRO A 102 15.64 -0.77 19.47
C PRO A 102 15.17 -0.22 20.82
N LYS A 103 15.78 -0.66 21.92
CA LYS A 103 15.52 -0.13 23.28
C LYS A 103 16.05 1.29 23.46
N LYS A 104 17.11 1.66 22.73
CA LYS A 104 17.77 2.96 22.80
C LYS A 104 18.03 3.48 21.39
N VAL A 105 17.85 4.79 21.19
CA VAL A 105 18.10 5.48 19.92
C VAL A 105 19.04 6.65 20.14
N ARG A 106 19.90 6.94 19.16
CA ARG A 106 20.73 8.16 19.15
C ARG A 106 19.83 9.31 18.72
N LYS A 107 19.67 10.34 19.55
CA LYS A 107 18.70 11.43 19.31
C LYS A 107 19.15 12.37 18.19
N GLU A 108 20.45 12.38 17.91
CA GLU A 108 21.11 13.27 16.97
C GLU A 108 21.10 12.72 15.54
N ALA A 109 20.59 11.49 15.34
CA ALA A 109 20.57 10.81 14.05
C ALA A 109 19.18 10.26 13.73
N LEU A 110 18.83 10.25 12.44
CA LEU A 110 17.63 9.59 11.96
C LEU A 110 17.83 8.07 11.97
N LEU A 111 16.94 7.35 12.65
CA LEU A 111 16.87 5.89 12.61
C LEU A 111 15.89 5.47 11.52
N LEU A 112 16.39 4.77 10.51
CA LEU A 112 15.56 4.08 9.52
C LEU A 112 15.45 2.60 9.88
N LEU A 113 14.24 2.12 10.13
CA LEU A 113 13.98 0.71 10.42
C LEU A 113 14.08 -0.11 9.12
N SER A 114 14.87 -1.18 9.16
CA SER A 114 14.98 -2.10 8.02
C SER A 114 13.72 -2.97 7.90
N TRP A 115 13.25 -3.11 6.66
CA TRP A 115 12.15 -4.01 6.34
C TRP A 115 12.74 -5.41 6.09
N LYS A 116 12.50 -6.32 7.02
CA LYS A 116 12.97 -7.70 6.93
C LYS A 116 11.85 -8.57 6.42
N GLN A 117 12.14 -9.42 5.43
CA GLN A 117 11.17 -10.38 4.92
C GLN A 117 10.94 -11.48 5.95
N MET A 118 9.67 -11.79 6.20
CA MET A 118 9.29 -12.91 7.06
C MET A 118 9.22 -14.22 6.27
N LEU A 119 8.80 -14.14 4.99
CA LEU A 119 8.55 -15.31 4.14
C LEU A 119 9.65 -15.49 3.09
N ASP A 120 10.13 -16.72 2.92
CA ASP A 120 11.19 -17.10 1.98
C ASP A 120 10.63 -17.41 0.59
N HIS A 121 10.91 -16.56 -0.41
CA HIS A 121 10.56 -16.74 -1.84
C HIS A 121 9.12 -17.26 -2.06
N PHE A 122 8.17 -16.77 -1.26
CA PHE A 122 6.79 -17.24 -1.29
C PHE A 122 6.00 -16.48 -2.36
N GLN A 123 5.50 -17.22 -3.35
CA GLN A 123 4.61 -16.67 -4.37
C GLN A 123 3.18 -16.65 -3.82
N ALA A 124 2.74 -15.48 -3.38
CA ALA A 124 1.44 -15.31 -2.75
C ALA A 124 0.31 -15.07 -3.76
N THR A 125 0.65 -14.67 -4.99
CA THR A 125 -0.31 -14.50 -6.08
C THR A 125 -0.45 -15.78 -6.89
N PRO A 126 -1.68 -16.22 -7.23
CA PRO A 126 -1.91 -17.33 -8.13
C PRO A 126 -1.19 -17.15 -9.48
N HIS A 127 -0.91 -18.26 -10.18
CA HIS A 127 -0.40 -18.18 -11.55
C HIS A 127 -1.29 -17.29 -12.42
N HIS A 128 -0.68 -16.31 -13.09
CA HIS A 128 -1.35 -15.28 -13.89
C HIS A 128 -2.41 -14.43 -13.17
N GLY A 129 -2.41 -14.39 -11.83
CA GLY A 129 -3.40 -13.62 -11.07
C GLY A 129 -4.81 -14.19 -11.15
N MET A 130 -4.95 -15.48 -11.48
CA MET A 130 -6.24 -16.17 -11.56
C MET A 130 -6.82 -16.44 -10.16
N TYR A 131 -7.45 -15.42 -9.59
CA TYR A 131 -8.17 -15.53 -8.33
C TYR A 131 -9.48 -16.32 -8.50
N SER A 132 -9.94 -16.97 -7.44
CA SER A 132 -11.32 -17.49 -7.39
C SER A 132 -12.33 -16.35 -7.55
N ARG A 133 -13.53 -16.65 -8.04
CA ARG A 133 -14.57 -15.63 -8.24
C ARG A 133 -14.93 -14.92 -6.93
N GLU A 134 -14.97 -15.66 -5.83
CA GLU A 134 -15.21 -15.18 -4.48
C GLU A 134 -14.13 -14.19 -4.05
N GLU A 135 -12.87 -14.48 -4.37
CA GLU A 135 -11.75 -13.61 -4.04
C GLU A 135 -11.70 -12.36 -4.92
N GLU A 136 -11.97 -12.46 -6.22
CA GLU A 136 -12.12 -11.30 -7.11
C GLU A 136 -13.18 -10.33 -6.56
N LEU A 137 -14.36 -10.84 -6.21
CA LEU A 137 -15.45 -10.02 -5.69
C LEU A 137 -15.14 -9.42 -4.32
N LEU A 138 -14.42 -10.15 -3.46
CA LEU A 138 -13.94 -9.63 -2.18
C LEU A 138 -12.98 -8.45 -2.39
N ARG A 139 -12.06 -8.58 -3.34
CA ARG A 139 -11.07 -7.54 -3.67
C ARG A 139 -11.73 -6.29 -4.23
N GLU A 140 -12.73 -6.43 -5.09
CA GLU A 140 -13.54 -5.31 -5.58
C GLU A 140 -14.25 -4.60 -4.42
N ARG A 141 -14.94 -5.34 -3.53
CA ARG A 141 -15.65 -4.75 -2.39
C ARG A 141 -14.72 -4.03 -1.41
N LYS A 142 -13.53 -4.59 -1.16
CA LYS A 142 -12.51 -4.01 -0.28
C LYS A 142 -11.58 -3.00 -0.98
N ARG A 143 -11.76 -2.77 -2.29
CA ARG A 143 -10.91 -1.90 -3.14
C ARG A 143 -9.42 -2.29 -3.06
N LEU A 144 -9.13 -3.59 -3.13
CA LEU A 144 -7.78 -4.15 -3.00
C LEU A 144 -7.07 -4.23 -4.37
N GLY A 145 -6.33 -3.18 -4.71
CA GLY A 145 -5.54 -3.12 -5.96
C GLY A 145 -4.15 -3.80 -5.90
N VAL A 146 -3.69 -4.25 -4.73
CA VAL A 146 -2.36 -4.84 -4.55
C VAL A 146 -2.36 -6.36 -4.61
N PHE A 147 -1.41 -6.96 -5.32
CA PHE A 147 -1.22 -8.41 -5.38
C PHE A 147 -0.52 -8.94 -4.12
N GLY A 148 -0.56 -10.26 -3.91
CA GLY A 148 -0.01 -10.93 -2.72
C GLY A 148 -0.97 -10.97 -1.51
N ILE A 149 -0.40 -11.09 -0.30
CA ILE A 149 -1.14 -11.22 0.96
C ILE A 149 -1.85 -9.90 1.26
N THR A 150 -3.17 -9.91 1.39
CA THR A 150 -3.96 -8.68 1.60
C THR A 150 -4.42 -8.45 3.04
N SER A 151 -4.44 -9.51 3.85
CA SER A 151 -4.73 -9.49 5.27
C SER A 151 -4.17 -10.74 5.93
N TYR A 152 -3.94 -10.69 7.23
CA TYR A 152 -3.59 -11.84 8.06
C TYR A 152 -4.31 -11.75 9.40
N ASP A 153 -4.50 -12.89 10.05
CA ASP A 153 -4.89 -12.99 11.45
C ASP A 153 -3.70 -13.41 12.30
N PHE A 154 -3.70 -13.02 13.57
CA PHE A 154 -2.55 -13.21 14.46
C PHE A 154 -2.97 -13.52 15.88
N HIS A 155 -2.49 -14.65 16.40
CA HIS A 155 -2.66 -15.02 17.79
C HIS A 155 -1.37 -14.74 18.59
N ARG A 156 -1.44 -13.75 19.47
CA ARG A 156 -0.25 -13.18 20.15
C ARG A 156 0.52 -14.17 21.00
N GLU A 157 -0.15 -15.04 21.75
CA GLU A 157 0.50 -15.92 22.73
C GLU A 157 1.27 -17.06 22.05
N SER A 158 0.65 -17.68 21.04
CA SER A 158 1.28 -18.75 20.25
C SER A 158 2.18 -18.21 19.13
N GLY A 159 2.07 -16.92 18.79
CA GLY A 159 2.77 -16.34 17.65
C GLY A 159 2.26 -16.85 16.29
N LEU A 160 1.04 -17.40 16.24
CA LEU A 160 0.47 -17.99 15.03
C LEU A 160 -0.04 -16.90 14.09
N PHE A 161 0.45 -16.91 12.85
CA PHE A 161 -0.06 -16.12 11.73
C PHE A 161 -0.88 -17.03 10.82
N LEU A 162 -2.06 -16.56 10.40
CA LEU A 162 -2.94 -17.24 9.46
C LEU A 162 -3.33 -16.28 8.34
N PHE A 163 -3.14 -16.66 7.08
CA PHE A 163 -3.43 -15.78 5.96
C PHE A 163 -3.81 -16.53 4.70
N GLN A 164 -4.51 -15.82 3.80
CA GLN A 164 -4.87 -16.32 2.47
C GLN A 164 -3.79 -15.95 1.46
N ALA A 165 -3.42 -16.90 0.61
CA ALA A 165 -2.51 -16.70 -0.51
C ALA A 165 -2.73 -17.78 -1.56
N SER A 166 -2.55 -17.46 -2.84
CA SER A 166 -2.63 -18.43 -3.96
C SER A 166 -3.89 -19.32 -3.95
N ASN A 167 -5.06 -18.74 -3.63
CA ASN A 167 -6.35 -19.45 -3.47
C ASN A 167 -6.38 -20.53 -2.36
N SER A 168 -5.40 -20.55 -1.45
CA SER A 168 -5.29 -21.48 -0.32
C SER A 168 -5.03 -20.74 1.00
N LEU A 169 -4.96 -21.49 2.09
CA LEU A 169 -4.67 -20.98 3.43
C LEU A 169 -3.28 -21.40 3.86
N PHE A 170 -2.55 -20.46 4.45
CA PHE A 170 -1.19 -20.66 4.92
C PHE A 170 -1.03 -20.17 6.35
N TYR A 171 -0.08 -20.77 7.06
CA TYR A 171 0.30 -20.34 8.39
C TYR A 171 1.81 -20.36 8.61
N CYS A 172 2.25 -19.57 9.58
CA CYS A 172 3.59 -19.63 10.13
C CYS A 172 3.57 -19.20 11.60
N ARG A 173 4.68 -19.42 12.32
CA ARG A 173 4.81 -19.07 13.74
C ARG A 173 6.04 -18.21 13.96
N ASP A 174 5.87 -17.06 14.60
CA ASP A 174 6.97 -16.20 15.04
C ASP A 174 6.56 -15.36 16.25
N GLY A 175 7.51 -15.16 17.16
CA GLY A 175 7.24 -14.54 18.45
C GLY A 175 6.45 -15.48 19.39
N GLY A 176 5.96 -14.90 20.48
CA GLY A 176 5.30 -15.66 21.53
C GLY A 176 6.23 -16.69 22.17
N GLN A 177 5.72 -17.89 22.43
CA GLN A 177 6.48 -18.99 23.04
C GLN A 177 7.51 -19.64 22.08
N ASN A 178 7.41 -19.39 20.77
CA ASN A 178 8.25 -20.01 19.75
C ASN A 178 9.59 -19.29 19.52
N GLY A 179 9.84 -18.19 20.24
CA GLY A 179 10.99 -17.33 20.00
C GLY A 179 10.86 -16.52 18.71
N PHE A 180 11.92 -15.79 18.36
CA PHE A 180 11.93 -14.89 17.21
C PHE A 180 12.86 -15.41 16.11
N MET A 181 12.34 -15.54 14.89
CA MET A 181 13.12 -15.94 13.72
C MET A 181 14.24 -14.93 13.41
N ILE A 182 15.35 -15.42 12.88
CA ILE A 182 16.48 -14.60 12.43
C ILE A 182 16.67 -14.62 10.91
N SER A 183 16.00 -15.54 10.22
CA SER A 183 15.97 -15.69 8.76
C SER A 183 14.53 -15.89 8.28
N PRO A 184 14.23 -15.54 7.01
CA PRO A 184 12.91 -15.81 6.43
C PRO A 184 12.56 -17.29 6.50
N MET A 185 11.27 -17.60 6.61
CA MET A 185 10.75 -18.97 6.70
C MET A 185 9.77 -19.28 5.57
N LYS A 186 9.63 -20.56 5.24
CA LYS A 186 8.57 -20.99 4.32
C LYS A 186 7.27 -21.17 5.10
N PRO A 187 6.16 -20.54 4.68
CA PRO A 187 4.88 -20.78 5.30
C PRO A 187 4.37 -22.19 4.98
N LEU A 188 3.58 -22.75 5.88
CA LEU A 188 2.99 -24.08 5.75
C LEU A 188 1.59 -23.95 5.17
N GLU A 189 1.32 -24.70 4.10
CA GLU A 189 -0.01 -24.78 3.51
C GLU A 189 -0.92 -25.66 4.38
N ILE A 190 -2.13 -25.18 4.65
CA ILE A 190 -3.14 -25.96 5.37
C ILE A 190 -3.90 -26.80 4.35
N GLN A 191 -3.67 -28.12 4.37
CA GLN A 191 -4.41 -29.06 3.51
C GLN A 191 -5.91 -29.02 3.82
N THR A 192 -6.76 -29.38 2.85
CA THR A 192 -8.21 -29.35 3.01
C THR A 192 -8.89 -30.44 2.19
N GLN A 193 -10.04 -30.91 2.67
CA GLN A 193 -10.93 -31.79 1.92
C GLN A 193 -12.02 -31.00 1.17
N CYS A 194 -12.14 -29.71 1.44
CA CYS A 194 -13.15 -28.85 0.84
C CYS A 194 -12.85 -28.61 -0.65
N SER A 195 -13.89 -28.64 -1.48
CA SER A 195 -13.80 -28.12 -2.84
C SER A 195 -14.07 -26.62 -2.85
N GLY A 196 -13.32 -25.87 -3.66
CA GLY A 196 -13.45 -24.42 -3.78
C GLY A 196 -12.64 -23.61 -2.75
N PRO A 197 -12.74 -22.28 -2.81
CA PRO A 197 -11.93 -21.41 -1.96
C PRO A 197 -12.37 -21.46 -0.49
N ARG A 198 -11.41 -21.27 0.41
CA ARG A 198 -11.65 -21.07 1.84
C ARG A 198 -11.46 -19.59 2.15
N MET A 199 -12.56 -18.92 2.42
CA MET A 199 -12.65 -17.46 2.55
C MET A 199 -12.70 -17.01 4.01
N ASP A 200 -12.20 -15.81 4.27
CA ASP A 200 -12.25 -15.14 5.58
C ASP A 200 -11.78 -16.01 6.76
N PRO A 201 -10.55 -16.55 6.72
CA PRO A 201 -10.02 -17.35 7.81
C PRO A 201 -9.84 -16.52 9.09
N LYS A 202 -10.18 -17.10 10.25
CA LYS A 202 -10.00 -16.51 11.59
C LYS A 202 -9.48 -17.53 12.58
N ILE A 203 -8.46 -17.19 13.35
CA ILE A 203 -7.93 -18.02 14.42
C ILE A 203 -8.89 -17.96 15.61
N CYS A 204 -9.14 -19.10 16.25
CA CYS A 204 -9.89 -19.13 17.50
C CYS A 204 -9.05 -18.49 18.61
N SER A 205 -9.56 -17.40 19.19
CA SER A 205 -8.86 -16.67 20.26
C SER A 205 -8.68 -17.45 21.57
N ALA A 206 -9.52 -18.46 21.83
CA ALA A 206 -9.46 -19.28 23.03
C ALA A 206 -8.52 -20.48 22.87
N ASP A 207 -8.35 -20.97 21.64
CA ASP A 207 -7.51 -22.12 21.32
C ASP A 207 -6.92 -21.95 19.90
N PRO A 208 -5.64 -21.57 19.78
CA PRO A 208 -5.03 -21.28 18.48
C PRO A 208 -4.81 -22.54 17.62
N SER A 209 -5.07 -23.74 18.14
CA SER A 209 -5.08 -24.95 17.31
C SER A 209 -6.29 -24.98 16.37
N PHE A 210 -7.35 -24.22 16.66
CA PHE A 210 -8.54 -24.11 15.80
C PHE A 210 -8.59 -22.80 15.02
N PHE A 211 -9.15 -22.87 13.82
CA PHE A 211 -9.51 -21.71 13.03
C PHE A 211 -10.82 -21.96 12.28
N SER A 212 -11.55 -20.89 11.96
CA SER A 212 -12.78 -20.94 11.17
C SER A 212 -12.57 -20.32 9.79
N PHE A 213 -13.37 -20.75 8.82
CA PHE A 213 -13.42 -20.16 7.49
C PHE A 213 -14.79 -20.38 6.86
N ILE A 214 -15.05 -19.67 5.77
CA ILE A 214 -16.23 -19.85 4.92
C ILE A 214 -15.83 -20.69 3.70
N ASN A 215 -16.56 -21.77 3.45
CA ASN A 215 -16.46 -22.54 2.22
C ASN A 215 -17.87 -22.83 1.71
N ASN A 216 -18.11 -22.55 0.42
CA ASN A 216 -19.42 -22.69 -0.22
C ASN A 216 -20.57 -22.03 0.57
N ASN A 217 -20.32 -20.82 1.10
CA ASN A 217 -21.23 -20.03 1.94
C ASN A 217 -21.70 -20.71 3.25
N ASP A 218 -21.00 -21.73 3.72
CA ASP A 218 -21.20 -22.31 5.04
C ASP A 218 -19.98 -22.10 5.93
N LEU A 219 -20.23 -22.11 7.24
CA LEU A 219 -19.20 -21.98 8.26
C LEU A 219 -18.55 -23.34 8.50
N TRP A 220 -17.22 -23.34 8.48
CA TRP A 220 -16.39 -24.48 8.80
C TRP A 220 -15.41 -24.13 9.92
N VAL A 221 -15.02 -25.14 10.68
CA VAL A 221 -13.92 -25.09 11.64
C VAL A 221 -12.93 -26.18 11.29
N ALA A 222 -11.65 -25.88 11.41
CA ALA A 222 -10.58 -26.85 11.24
C ALA A 222 -9.53 -26.71 12.32
N ASN A 223 -8.81 -27.80 12.57
CA ASN A 223 -7.68 -27.82 13.49
C ASN A 223 -6.37 -27.86 12.68
N ILE A 224 -5.47 -26.92 12.95
CA ILE A 224 -4.22 -26.74 12.20
C ILE A 224 -3.17 -27.82 12.50
N GLU A 225 -3.26 -28.46 13.66
CA GLU A 225 -2.30 -29.45 14.14
C GLU A 225 -2.70 -30.86 13.73
N THR A 226 -4.00 -31.19 13.83
CA THR A 226 -4.53 -32.51 13.47
C THR A 226 -4.96 -32.59 12.01
N GLY A 227 -5.27 -31.46 11.38
CA GLY A 227 -5.86 -31.40 10.03
C GLY A 227 -7.34 -31.77 9.97
N GLU A 228 -8.01 -31.98 11.11
CA GLU A 228 -9.45 -32.28 11.12
C GLU A 228 -10.25 -31.06 10.65
N GLU A 229 -11.20 -31.28 9.74
CA GLU A 229 -12.13 -30.26 9.26
C GLU A 229 -13.58 -30.66 9.53
N ARG A 230 -14.39 -29.73 10.03
CA ARG A 230 -15.79 -29.93 10.35
C ARG A 230 -16.67 -28.77 9.87
N ARG A 231 -17.68 -29.10 9.08
CA ARG A 231 -18.75 -28.19 8.68
C ARG A 231 -19.70 -27.95 9.86
N LEU A 232 -19.99 -26.69 10.16
CA LEU A 232 -20.88 -26.30 11.26
C LEU A 232 -22.28 -25.90 10.80
N THR A 233 -22.40 -25.27 9.62
CA THR A 233 -23.69 -24.89 9.04
C THR A 233 -23.95 -25.64 7.75
N PHE A 234 -25.23 -25.91 7.47
CA PHE A 234 -25.69 -26.70 6.32
C PHE A 234 -26.75 -25.94 5.53
N CYS A 235 -26.50 -24.64 5.31
CA CYS A 235 -27.43 -23.74 4.64
C CYS A 235 -27.40 -23.90 3.12
N GLN A 236 -26.24 -24.20 2.54
CA GLN A 236 -26.09 -24.54 1.13
C GLN A 236 -26.09 -26.05 0.90
N LYS A 237 -26.48 -26.47 -0.30
CA LYS A 237 -26.48 -27.88 -0.71
C LYS A 237 -25.17 -28.26 -1.38
#